data_AF-O05996-F1
#
_entry.id   AF-O05996-F1
#
_cell.length_a   1.000
_cell.length_b   1.000
_cell.length_c   1.000
_cell.angle_alpha   90.00
_cell.angle_beta   90.00
_cell.angle_gamma   90.00
#
_symmetry.space_group_name_H-M   'P 1'
#
loop_
_entity.id
_entity.type
_entity.pdbx_description
1 polymer ?
#
loop_
_entity_poly.entity_id
_entity_poly.type
_entity_poly.pdbx_seq_one_letter_code
_entity_poly.pdbx_strand_id
1 'polypeptide(L)'
;MTALLPSLRDRITQARTSQAQGELDDAAPQPGPVSPDGPASPEIDPKKAARRKVLRERFLTWLPLVLVLVGVAVLLYPVMATQHNNDEQQRLAKMYTATVNSAGPETIAKERASAETYNNNLESAPILDPWLESQRPDTPQYQAYLHEMDIDPVMARIVIPSIHVSLPIYHGTDSRTLTEGVGHLFGTSLPVGGPSTHSVLTGHTGLSTATMFDNLNQLKKGDVFYVSSLGQTPQVRGQRHHRRQARGDRLPAQGPRTRPGHPHHLYAYRRQLPPPPGHR
;
A
#
# COMPACT_ATOMS: atom_id res chain seq x y z
N MET A 1 2.77 47.28 -0.94
CA MET A 1 2.53 46.80 -2.33
C MET A 1 1.99 45.38 -2.25
N THR A 2 0.68 45.18 -2.35
CA THR A 2 0.08 43.86 -2.63
C THR A 2 -1.26 44.11 -3.32
N ALA A 3 -1.33 43.84 -4.62
CA ALA A 3 -2.55 44.00 -5.41
C ALA A 3 -3.43 42.74 -5.33
N LEU A 4 -4.74 42.93 -5.09
CA LEU A 4 -5.74 41.86 -5.21
C LEU A 4 -5.94 41.50 -6.68
N LEU A 5 -5.87 40.21 -7.01
CA LEU A 5 -6.28 39.71 -8.34
C LEU A 5 -7.82 39.67 -8.45
N PRO A 6 -8.41 40.11 -9.58
CA PRO A 6 -9.85 39.97 -9.82
C PRO A 6 -10.24 38.56 -10.29
N SER A 7 -11.48 38.17 -9.97
CA SER A 7 -12.04 36.83 -10.20
C SER A 7 -12.54 36.61 -11.63
N LEU A 8 -12.56 35.34 -12.06
CA LEU A 8 -12.85 34.87 -13.43
C LEU A 8 -14.26 35.20 -13.99
N ARG A 9 -15.15 35.84 -13.23
CA ARG A 9 -16.49 36.23 -13.70
C ARG A 9 -16.53 37.56 -14.45
N ASP A 10 -15.57 38.47 -14.23
CA ASP A 10 -15.58 39.79 -14.88
C ASP A 10 -15.14 39.75 -16.35
N ARG A 11 -14.44 38.69 -16.76
CA ARG A 11 -13.89 38.57 -18.11
C ARG A 11 -14.90 38.18 -19.20
N ILE A 12 -16.06 37.64 -18.82
CA ILE A 12 -17.04 37.11 -19.77
C ILE A 12 -18.06 38.18 -20.20
N THR A 13 -18.27 39.22 -19.39
CA THR A 13 -19.27 40.27 -19.67
C THR A 13 -18.75 41.37 -20.60
N GLN A 14 -17.42 41.59 -20.66
CA GLN A 14 -16.83 42.71 -21.41
C GLN A 14 -16.67 42.45 -22.93
N ALA A 15 -16.69 41.18 -23.38
CA ALA A 15 -16.50 40.86 -24.79
C ALA A 15 -17.78 40.99 -25.64
N ARG A 16 -18.96 41.19 -25.03
CA ARG A 16 -20.25 41.13 -25.74
C ARG A 16 -20.86 42.50 -26.09
N THR A 17 -20.19 43.60 -25.74
CA THR A 17 -20.78 44.95 -25.86
C THR A 17 -20.09 45.86 -26.88
N SER A 18 -19.10 45.36 -27.64
CA SER A 18 -18.32 46.18 -28.59
C SER A 18 -18.80 46.11 -30.06
N GLN A 19 -19.89 45.41 -30.37
CA GLN A 19 -20.31 45.16 -31.78
C GLN A 19 -21.66 45.73 -32.19
N ALA A 20 -22.21 46.71 -31.46
CA ALA A 20 -23.46 47.34 -31.86
C ALA A 20 -23.38 48.86 -31.71
N GLN A 21 -22.74 49.54 -32.67
CA GLN A 21 -23.00 50.96 -32.97
C GLN A 21 -22.19 51.42 -34.19
N GLY A 22 -22.89 51.85 -35.24
CA GLY A 22 -22.32 52.67 -36.32
C GLY A 22 -22.81 52.33 -37.72
N GLU A 23 -24.09 52.57 -38.02
CA GLU A 23 -24.61 52.69 -39.39
C GLU A 23 -25.48 53.95 -39.49
N LEU A 24 -25.44 54.62 -40.65
CA LEU A 24 -26.18 55.81 -41.16
C LEU A 24 -25.39 57.15 -41.17
N ASP A 25 -24.93 57.60 -42.35
CA ASP A 25 -25.67 58.56 -43.20
C ASP A 25 -24.97 58.98 -44.52
N ASP A 26 -25.82 59.30 -45.50
CA ASP A 26 -25.68 60.18 -46.69
C ASP A 26 -25.27 59.71 -48.11
N ALA A 27 -25.87 60.41 -49.09
CA ALA A 27 -26.34 59.94 -50.39
C ALA A 27 -25.70 60.62 -51.64
N ALA A 28 -25.51 59.84 -52.73
CA ALA A 28 -25.64 60.04 -54.21
C ALA A 28 -25.25 61.37 -54.96
N PRO A 29 -25.02 61.41 -56.32
CA PRO A 29 -24.44 60.43 -57.29
C PRO A 29 -23.55 60.99 -58.49
N GLN A 30 -22.73 60.10 -59.10
CA GLN A 30 -22.24 59.99 -60.54
C GLN A 30 -21.14 60.94 -61.13
N PRO A 31 -20.44 60.62 -62.27
CA PRO A 31 -20.26 59.33 -63.02
C PRO A 31 -18.80 58.99 -63.48
N GLY A 32 -18.54 57.74 -63.91
CA GLY A 32 -17.39 57.34 -64.74
C GLY A 32 -17.21 55.80 -64.87
N PRO A 33 -16.80 55.23 -66.04
CA PRO A 33 -17.44 53.99 -66.52
C PRO A 33 -16.57 52.70 -66.51
N VAL A 34 -17.29 51.58 -66.40
CA VAL A 34 -17.09 50.19 -66.94
C VAL A 34 -15.71 49.50 -66.93
N SER A 35 -15.61 48.36 -66.22
CA SER A 35 -15.53 46.99 -66.80
C SER A 35 -15.17 45.90 -65.75
N PRO A 36 -15.45 44.61 -66.02
CA PRO A 36 -15.95 43.64 -65.04
C PRO A 36 -14.87 42.69 -64.48
N ASP A 37 -15.08 42.16 -63.27
CA ASP A 37 -15.14 40.71 -63.01
C ASP A 37 -15.23 40.41 -61.49
N GLY A 38 -16.06 39.42 -61.15
CA GLY A 38 -16.54 39.09 -59.80
C GLY A 38 -15.55 38.34 -58.90
N PRO A 39 -15.96 37.99 -57.66
CA PRO A 39 -15.06 37.54 -56.60
C PRO A 39 -14.64 36.07 -56.76
N ALA A 40 -13.34 35.82 -56.61
CA ALA A 40 -12.77 34.49 -56.51
C ALA A 40 -13.25 33.78 -55.22
N SER A 41 -13.81 32.58 -55.37
CA SER A 41 -14.08 31.64 -54.27
C SER A 41 -12.77 31.06 -53.72
N PRO A 42 -12.66 30.72 -52.43
CA PRO A 42 -11.43 30.15 -51.88
C PRO A 42 -11.27 28.69 -52.35
N GLU A 43 -10.23 28.43 -53.12
CA GLU A 43 -9.85 27.12 -53.60
C GLU A 43 -9.34 26.23 -52.43
N ILE A 44 -10.05 25.15 -52.11
CA ILE A 44 -9.61 24.18 -51.11
C ILE A 44 -8.49 23.33 -51.71
N ASP A 45 -7.26 23.57 -51.28
CA ASP A 45 -6.05 22.84 -51.70
C ASP A 45 -6.20 21.30 -51.50
N PRO A 46 -6.37 20.51 -52.58
CA PRO A 46 -6.70 19.09 -52.50
C PRO A 46 -5.54 18.25 -51.95
N LYS A 47 -4.30 18.74 -52.00
CA LYS A 47 -3.11 18.01 -51.51
C LYS A 47 -3.05 17.98 -49.99
N LYS A 48 -3.49 19.05 -49.30
CA LYS A 48 -3.56 19.08 -47.83
C LYS A 48 -4.70 18.21 -47.29
N ALA A 49 -5.84 18.19 -47.97
CA ALA A 49 -6.97 17.32 -47.65
C ALA A 49 -6.61 15.83 -47.81
N ALA A 50 -5.94 15.46 -48.91
CA ALA A 50 -5.50 14.08 -49.17
C ALA A 50 -4.48 13.56 -48.14
N ARG A 51 -3.47 14.38 -47.76
CA ARG A 51 -2.48 14.01 -46.73
C ARG A 51 -3.11 13.77 -45.36
N ARG A 52 -4.07 14.60 -44.93
CA ARG A 52 -4.83 14.39 -43.68
C ARG A 52 -5.69 13.14 -43.74
N LYS A 53 -6.23 12.79 -44.91
CA LYS A 53 -7.04 11.58 -45.10
C LYS A 53 -6.21 10.30 -44.93
N VAL A 54 -5.04 10.22 -45.54
CA VAL A 54 -4.13 9.05 -45.44
C VAL A 54 -3.57 8.88 -44.02
N LEU A 55 -3.24 9.99 -43.33
CA LEU A 55 -2.79 9.93 -41.93
C LEU A 55 -3.91 9.46 -41.00
N ARG A 56 -5.15 9.92 -41.23
CA ARG A 56 -6.34 9.54 -40.44
C ARG A 56 -6.75 8.09 -40.68
N GLU A 57 -6.62 7.59 -41.91
CA GLU A 57 -6.87 6.19 -42.25
C GLU A 57 -5.83 5.26 -41.61
N ARG A 58 -4.52 5.58 -41.70
CA ARG A 58 -3.48 4.85 -40.96
C ARG A 58 -3.73 4.89 -39.46
N PHE A 59 -4.04 6.05 -38.89
CA PHE A 59 -4.33 6.16 -37.45
C PHE A 59 -5.54 5.31 -37.03
N LEU A 60 -6.61 5.24 -37.84
CA LEU A 60 -7.75 4.36 -37.59
C LEU A 60 -7.40 2.87 -37.72
N THR A 61 -6.45 2.50 -38.60
CA THR A 61 -5.95 1.11 -38.71
C THR A 61 -5.11 0.70 -37.50
N TRP A 62 -4.29 1.61 -36.96
CA TRP A 62 -3.45 1.34 -35.79
C TRP A 62 -4.19 1.50 -34.45
N LEU A 63 -5.27 2.28 -34.41
CA LEU A 63 -6.10 2.50 -33.23
C LEU A 63 -6.54 1.21 -32.52
N PRO A 64 -7.12 0.19 -33.20
CA PRO A 64 -7.49 -1.06 -32.52
C PRO A 64 -6.28 -1.82 -31.99
N LEU A 65 -5.14 -1.79 -32.70
CA LEU A 65 -3.91 -2.44 -32.21
C LEU A 65 -3.39 -1.76 -30.94
N VAL A 66 -3.38 -0.43 -30.91
CA VAL A 66 -2.99 0.34 -29.72
C VAL A 66 -3.96 0.08 -28.58
N LEU A 67 -5.27 0.01 -28.84
CA LEU A 67 -6.28 -0.26 -27.81
C LEU A 67 -6.13 -1.66 -27.21
N VAL A 68 -5.84 -2.67 -28.05
CA VAL A 68 -5.50 -4.03 -27.59
C VAL A 68 -4.22 -4.01 -26.75
N LEU A 69 -3.18 -3.31 -27.19
CA LEU A 69 -1.91 -3.21 -26.46
C LEU A 69 -2.10 -2.52 -25.09
N VAL A 70 -2.89 -1.45 -25.03
CA VAL A 70 -3.26 -0.77 -23.78
C VAL A 70 -4.04 -1.73 -22.88
N GLY A 71 -4.99 -2.50 -23.43
CA GLY A 71 -5.71 -3.52 -22.68
C GLY A 71 -4.79 -4.57 -22.07
N VAL A 72 -3.83 -5.10 -22.85
CA VAL A 72 -2.82 -6.04 -22.38
C VAL A 72 -1.95 -5.41 -21.29
N ALA A 73 -1.52 -4.16 -21.46
CA ALA A 73 -0.71 -3.44 -20.47
C ALA A 73 -1.46 -3.25 -19.14
N VAL A 74 -2.74 -2.92 -19.19
CA VAL A 74 -3.60 -2.80 -17.99
C VAL A 74 -3.73 -4.15 -17.28
N LEU A 75 -3.86 -5.26 -18.01
CA LEU A 75 -3.91 -6.60 -17.43
C LEU A 75 -2.56 -7.06 -16.86
N LEU A 76 -1.44 -6.62 -17.44
CA LEU A 76 -0.10 -6.94 -16.94
C LEU A 76 0.31 -6.10 -15.72
N TYR A 77 -0.22 -4.89 -15.56
CA TYR A 77 0.09 -3.99 -14.45
C TYR A 77 0.04 -4.67 -13.07
N PRO A 78 -1.04 -5.37 -12.64
CA PRO A 78 -1.10 -5.98 -11.32
C PRO A 78 -0.02 -7.06 -11.09
N VAL A 79 0.36 -7.79 -12.13
CA VAL A 79 1.41 -8.83 -12.03
C VAL A 79 2.77 -8.16 -11.79
N MET A 80 3.10 -7.14 -12.57
CA MET A 80 4.36 -6.40 -12.42
C MET A 80 4.42 -5.64 -11.08
N ALA A 81 3.32 -5.01 -10.68
CA ALA A 81 3.22 -4.32 -9.40
C ALA A 81 3.40 -5.30 -8.22
N THR A 82 2.79 -6.49 -8.29
CA THR A 82 2.95 -7.52 -7.25
C THR A 82 4.38 -8.00 -7.13
N GLN A 83 5.04 -8.27 -8.27
CA GLN A 83 6.43 -8.71 -8.25
C GLN A 83 7.35 -7.64 -7.66
N HIS A 84 7.20 -6.39 -8.09
CA HIS A 84 7.99 -5.28 -7.58
C HIS A 84 7.80 -5.07 -6.07
N ASN A 85 6.55 -5.12 -5.59
CA ASN A 85 6.26 -4.95 -4.18
C ASN A 85 6.80 -6.10 -3.32
N ASN A 86 6.74 -7.34 -3.82
CA ASN A 86 7.33 -8.49 -3.13
C ASN A 86 8.86 -8.30 -2.99
N ASP A 87 9.52 -7.80 -4.02
CA ASP A 87 10.97 -7.54 -3.99
C ASP A 87 11.33 -6.42 -3.01
N GLU A 88 10.55 -5.33 -3.00
CA GLU A 88 10.74 -4.22 -2.04
C GLU A 88 10.53 -4.66 -0.60
N GLN A 89 9.51 -5.47 -0.32
CA GLN A 89 9.29 -6.02 1.03
C GLN A 89 10.46 -6.90 1.48
N GLN A 90 10.95 -7.76 0.59
CA GLN A 90 12.14 -8.57 0.89
C GLN A 90 13.39 -7.70 1.10
N ARG A 91 13.51 -6.60 0.37
CA ARG A 91 14.61 -5.65 0.52
C ARG A 91 14.55 -4.95 1.87
N LEU A 92 13.41 -4.41 2.27
CA LEU A 92 13.20 -3.79 3.59
C LEU A 92 13.55 -4.76 4.71
N ALA A 93 13.09 -6.01 4.59
CA ALA A 93 13.43 -7.08 5.52
C ALA A 93 14.95 -7.35 5.57
N LYS A 94 15.66 -7.33 4.44
CA LYS A 94 17.12 -7.51 4.40
C LYS A 94 17.87 -6.31 4.98
N MET A 95 17.41 -5.09 4.72
CA MET A 95 18.03 -3.87 5.22
C MET A 95 17.95 -3.78 6.75
N TYR A 96 16.85 -4.21 7.36
CA TYR A 96 16.72 -4.33 8.81
C TYR A 96 17.92 -5.06 9.44
N THR A 97 18.32 -6.21 8.88
CA THR A 97 19.47 -6.97 9.40
C THR A 97 20.76 -6.16 9.33
N ALA A 98 20.95 -5.35 8.28
CA ALA A 98 22.12 -4.48 8.15
C ALA A 98 22.08 -3.31 9.16
N THR A 99 20.93 -2.64 9.31
CA THR A 99 20.73 -1.54 10.27
C THR A 99 21.02 -2.01 11.69
N VAL A 100 20.42 -3.12 12.09
CA VAL A 100 20.61 -3.67 13.44
C VAL A 100 22.06 -4.07 13.70
N ASN A 101 22.71 -4.74 12.74
CA ASN A 101 24.13 -5.10 12.88
C ASN A 101 25.04 -3.86 13.00
N SER A 102 24.63 -2.71 12.46
CA SER A 102 25.36 -1.44 12.58
C SER A 102 25.18 -0.73 13.93
N ALA A 103 24.10 -1.02 14.68
CA ALA A 103 23.83 -0.42 15.98
C ALA A 103 24.82 -0.85 17.09
N GLY A 104 25.59 -1.91 16.84
CA GLY A 104 26.60 -2.45 17.74
C GLY A 104 26.04 -3.43 18.78
N PRO A 105 26.89 -4.33 19.30
CA PRO A 105 26.47 -5.42 20.17
C PRO A 105 25.93 -4.95 21.53
N GLU A 106 26.41 -3.83 22.05
CA GLU A 106 25.94 -3.26 23.33
C GLU A 106 24.48 -2.77 23.22
N THR A 107 24.16 -1.99 22.18
CA THR A 107 22.81 -1.52 21.90
C THR A 107 21.85 -2.70 21.72
N ILE A 108 22.26 -3.70 20.93
CA ILE A 108 21.48 -4.94 20.74
C ILE A 108 21.21 -5.64 22.07
N ALA A 109 22.21 -5.77 22.93
CA ALA A 109 22.06 -6.44 24.23
C ALA A 109 21.11 -5.67 25.16
N LYS A 110 21.20 -4.34 25.17
CA LYS A 110 20.31 -3.47 25.94
C LYS A 110 18.86 -3.58 25.47
N GLU A 111 18.62 -3.45 24.17
CA GLU A 111 17.27 -3.60 23.58
C GLU A 111 16.70 -4.99 23.84
N ARG A 112 17.54 -6.02 23.76
CA ARG A 112 17.12 -7.39 24.06
C ARG A 112 16.71 -7.54 25.52
N ALA A 113 17.49 -7.00 26.46
CA ALA A 113 17.15 -7.05 27.88
C ALA A 113 15.85 -6.28 28.20
N SER A 114 15.61 -5.16 27.50
CA SER A 114 14.35 -4.42 27.58
C SER A 114 13.17 -5.29 27.11
N ALA A 115 13.28 -5.87 25.91
CA ALA A 115 12.24 -6.73 25.34
C ALA A 115 11.95 -7.98 26.18
N GLU A 116 12.98 -8.59 26.78
CA GLU A 116 12.82 -9.71 27.71
C GLU A 116 12.12 -9.27 29.00
N THR A 117 12.46 -8.10 29.54
CA THR A 117 11.78 -7.52 30.71
C THR A 117 10.31 -7.21 30.41
N TYR A 118 10.02 -6.64 29.25
CA TYR A 118 8.66 -6.41 28.76
C TYR A 118 7.86 -7.73 28.73
N ASN A 119 8.44 -8.78 28.14
CA ASN A 119 7.79 -10.09 28.05
C ASN A 119 7.51 -10.73 29.42
N ASN A 120 8.45 -10.62 30.36
CA ASN A 120 8.27 -11.13 31.72
C ASN A 120 7.15 -10.38 32.48
N ASN A 121 7.05 -9.07 32.28
CA ASN A 121 5.98 -8.25 32.86
C ASN A 121 4.61 -8.57 32.25
N LEU A 122 4.58 -8.88 30.94
CA LEU A 122 3.36 -9.30 30.24
C LEU A 122 2.83 -10.64 30.74
N GLU A 123 3.70 -11.56 31.17
CA GLU A 123 3.29 -12.87 31.73
C GLU A 123 2.42 -12.72 32.99
N SER A 124 2.70 -11.68 33.78
CA SER A 124 2.03 -11.35 35.04
C SER A 124 0.78 -10.49 34.87
N ALA A 125 0.54 -9.97 33.66
CA ALA A 125 -0.64 -9.15 33.37
C ALA A 125 -1.93 -10.01 33.33
N PRO A 126 -3.10 -9.42 33.68
CA PRO A 126 -4.39 -10.10 33.51
C PRO A 126 -4.55 -10.61 32.08
N ILE A 127 -5.12 -11.81 31.91
CA ILE A 127 -5.41 -12.38 30.58
C ILE A 127 -6.52 -11.53 29.94
N LEU A 128 -6.11 -10.49 29.23
CA LEU A 128 -6.95 -9.67 28.37
C LEU A 128 -6.90 -10.21 26.95
N ASP A 129 -7.96 -9.97 26.17
CA ASP A 129 -7.97 -10.32 24.74
C ASP A 129 -7.03 -9.37 23.97
N PRO A 130 -5.93 -9.87 23.39
CA PRO A 130 -4.97 -9.03 22.67
C PRO A 130 -5.60 -8.25 21.50
N TRP A 131 -6.70 -8.75 20.93
CA TRP A 131 -7.42 -8.05 19.86
C TRP A 131 -8.16 -6.80 20.35
N LEU A 132 -8.65 -6.78 21.58
CA LEU A 132 -9.29 -5.60 22.15
C LEU A 132 -8.24 -4.53 22.50
N GLU A 133 -7.09 -4.95 23.01
CA GLU A 133 -6.00 -4.05 23.38
C GLU A 133 -5.36 -3.42 22.13
N SER A 134 -5.22 -4.19 21.04
CA SER A 134 -4.73 -3.66 19.75
C SER A 134 -5.60 -2.54 19.14
N GLN A 135 -6.84 -2.38 19.62
CA GLN A 135 -7.76 -1.34 19.16
C GLN A 135 -7.67 -0.04 20.00
N ARG A 136 -6.74 0.04 20.95
CA ARG A 136 -6.57 1.18 21.86
C ARG A 136 -5.15 1.75 21.79
N PRO A 137 -4.80 2.48 20.71
CA PRO A 137 -3.44 3.00 20.51
C PRO A 137 -3.05 4.11 21.51
N ASP A 138 -4.02 4.73 22.18
CA ASP A 138 -3.81 5.87 23.09
C ASP A 138 -3.47 5.46 24.53
N THR A 139 -3.31 4.17 24.81
CA THR A 139 -3.00 3.70 26.17
C THR A 139 -1.50 3.85 26.46
N PRO A 140 -1.11 4.18 27.72
CA PRO A 140 0.30 4.19 28.10
C PRO A 140 1.02 2.86 27.84
N GLN A 141 0.29 1.74 27.94
CA GLN A 141 0.78 0.40 27.65
C GLN A 141 1.12 0.22 26.17
N TYR A 142 0.32 0.78 25.26
CA TYR A 142 0.60 0.76 23.83
C TYR A 142 1.82 1.62 23.48
N GLN A 143 1.95 2.79 24.10
CA GLN A 143 3.11 3.67 23.88
C GLN A 143 4.41 3.01 24.39
N ALA A 144 4.39 2.38 25.56
CA ALA A 144 5.53 1.61 26.05
C ALA A 144 5.90 0.48 25.08
N TYR A 145 4.90 -0.20 24.50
CA TYR A 145 5.12 -1.23 23.48
C TYR A 145 5.78 -0.69 22.20
N LEU A 146 5.44 0.51 21.74
CA LEU A 146 6.04 1.13 20.56
C LEU A 146 7.52 1.49 20.76
N HIS A 147 7.96 1.65 22.01
CA HIS A 147 9.35 1.97 22.36
C HIS A 147 10.24 0.73 22.54
N GLU A 148 9.69 -0.47 22.46
CA GLU A 148 10.49 -1.70 22.51
C GLU A 148 10.98 -2.06 21.12
N MET A 149 12.26 -2.44 20.95
CA MET A 149 12.79 -2.86 19.66
C MET A 149 12.64 -1.81 18.54
N ASP A 150 12.80 -0.53 18.87
CA ASP A 150 12.52 0.63 17.99
C ASP A 150 13.75 1.19 17.26
N ILE A 151 14.86 0.44 17.21
CA ILE A 151 16.10 0.81 16.46
C ILE A 151 15.79 1.18 14.99
N ASP A 152 14.84 0.48 14.39
CA ASP A 152 14.35 0.66 13.02
C ASP A 152 12.81 0.54 13.06
N PRO A 153 12.06 1.20 12.15
CA PRO A 153 10.62 0.99 12.04
C PRO A 153 10.23 -0.49 11.95
N VAL A 154 11.07 -1.30 11.28
CA VAL A 154 10.98 -2.75 11.29
C VAL A 154 11.49 -3.27 12.63
N MET A 155 10.62 -3.89 13.42
CA MET A 155 11.01 -4.45 14.71
C MET A 155 11.78 -5.78 14.54
N ALA A 156 11.39 -6.58 13.55
CA ALA A 156 11.94 -7.91 13.30
C ALA A 156 11.67 -8.34 11.85
N ARG A 157 12.21 -9.47 11.44
CA ARG A 157 11.97 -10.08 10.13
C ARG A 157 11.48 -11.51 10.28
N ILE A 158 10.48 -11.91 9.52
CA ILE A 158 10.10 -13.32 9.38
C ILE A 158 10.59 -13.89 8.05
N VAL A 159 11.16 -15.09 8.08
CA VAL A 159 11.55 -15.88 6.90
C VAL A 159 10.92 -17.25 6.97
N ILE A 160 10.21 -17.66 5.92
CA ILE A 160 9.60 -18.99 5.78
C ILE A 160 10.10 -19.58 4.46
N PRO A 161 11.20 -20.38 4.49
CA PRO A 161 11.85 -20.83 3.26
C PRO A 161 10.97 -21.70 2.37
N SER A 162 10.14 -22.57 2.94
CA SER A 162 9.32 -23.52 2.17
C SER A 162 8.31 -22.84 1.24
N ILE A 163 7.94 -21.59 1.53
CA ILE A 163 7.01 -20.78 0.73
C ILE A 163 7.63 -19.47 0.22
N HIS A 164 8.95 -19.34 0.30
CA HIS A 164 9.73 -18.18 -0.15
C HIS A 164 9.27 -16.83 0.45
N VAL A 165 8.79 -16.83 1.69
CA VAL A 165 8.35 -15.61 2.39
C VAL A 165 9.53 -15.02 3.14
N SER A 166 9.73 -13.70 2.99
CA SER A 166 10.67 -12.92 3.77
C SER A 166 10.12 -11.51 3.94
N LEU A 167 9.47 -11.24 5.08
CA LEU A 167 8.72 -10.01 5.31
C LEU A 167 9.22 -9.25 6.54
N PRO A 168 9.17 -7.91 6.52
CA PRO A 168 9.37 -7.10 7.71
C PRO A 168 8.19 -7.26 8.68
N ILE A 169 8.50 -7.26 9.97
CA ILE A 169 7.55 -7.22 11.07
C ILE A 169 7.60 -5.81 11.65
N TYR A 170 6.43 -5.20 11.83
CA TYR A 170 6.23 -3.88 12.41
C TYR A 170 5.40 -3.98 13.69
N HIS A 171 5.39 -2.88 14.44
CA HIS A 171 4.52 -2.74 15.60
C HIS A 171 3.04 -2.63 15.21
N GLY A 172 2.18 -3.27 15.99
CA GLY A 172 0.72 -3.17 15.86
C GLY A 172 0.14 -3.91 14.67
N THR A 173 -1.18 -3.83 14.53
CA THR A 173 -1.96 -4.51 13.47
C THR A 173 -2.96 -3.59 12.79
N ASP A 174 -2.64 -2.28 12.74
CA ASP A 174 -3.45 -1.33 12.00
C ASP A 174 -3.39 -1.57 10.49
N SER A 175 -4.30 -0.93 9.74
CA SER A 175 -4.41 -1.15 8.30
C SER A 175 -3.18 -0.68 7.52
N ARG A 176 -2.45 0.33 8.01
CA ARG A 176 -1.24 0.83 7.35
C ARG A 176 -0.12 -0.19 7.51
N THR A 177 0.13 -0.63 8.75
CA THR A 177 1.11 -1.67 9.06
C THR A 177 0.89 -2.94 8.23
N LEU A 178 -0.34 -3.44 8.18
CA LEU A 178 -0.64 -4.68 7.46
C LEU A 178 -0.54 -4.54 5.93
N THR A 179 -0.62 -3.31 5.40
CA THR A 179 -0.41 -3.03 3.96
C THR A 179 1.08 -3.01 3.62
N GLU A 180 1.93 -2.56 4.55
CA GLU A 180 3.38 -2.45 4.36
C GLU A 180 4.11 -3.77 4.67
N GLY A 181 3.60 -4.60 5.59
CA GLY A 181 4.18 -5.90 5.90
C GLY A 181 3.39 -6.72 6.92
N VAL A 182 4.12 -7.35 7.85
CA VAL A 182 3.55 -8.15 8.94
C VAL A 182 3.45 -7.29 10.19
N GLY A 183 2.31 -7.32 10.87
CA GLY A 183 2.10 -6.63 12.14
C GLY A 183 2.25 -7.57 13.33
N HIS A 184 2.94 -7.14 14.38
CA HIS A 184 2.94 -7.82 15.66
C HIS A 184 1.68 -7.46 16.47
N LEU A 185 0.98 -8.47 16.99
CA LEU A 185 -0.22 -8.25 17.78
C LEU A 185 0.15 -7.76 19.18
N PHE A 186 -0.19 -6.50 19.46
CA PHE A 186 -0.06 -5.92 20.80
C PHE A 186 -0.80 -6.77 21.85
N GLY A 187 -0.22 -6.87 23.05
CA GLY A 187 -0.70 -7.79 24.10
C GLY A 187 -0.20 -9.22 23.95
N THR A 188 0.64 -9.52 22.96
CA THR A 188 1.40 -10.78 22.85
C THR A 188 2.89 -10.55 23.05
N SER A 189 3.66 -11.62 23.33
CA SER A 189 5.09 -11.48 23.63
C SER A 189 5.86 -10.96 22.41
N LEU A 190 6.78 -10.04 22.63
CA LEU A 190 7.73 -9.57 21.62
C LEU A 190 8.51 -10.74 21.01
N PRO A 191 8.86 -10.67 19.71
CA PRO A 191 9.42 -11.77 18.94
C PRO A 191 10.92 -12.04 19.21
N VAL A 192 11.37 -11.96 20.47
CA VAL A 192 12.76 -12.21 20.91
C VAL A 192 13.01 -13.64 21.40
N GLY A 193 11.97 -14.47 21.43
CA GLY A 193 12.01 -15.85 21.93
C GLY A 193 11.93 -15.92 23.47
N GLY A 194 12.47 -16.99 24.05
CA GLY A 194 12.50 -17.21 25.50
C GLY A 194 11.46 -18.21 26.04
N PRO A 195 11.69 -18.80 27.22
CA PRO A 195 10.73 -19.71 27.84
C PRO A 195 9.39 -19.01 28.09
N SER A 196 8.28 -19.73 27.95
CA SER A 196 6.93 -19.21 28.24
C SER A 196 6.48 -17.99 27.42
N THR A 197 7.20 -17.61 26.36
CA THR A 197 6.81 -16.50 25.47
C THR A 197 5.99 -16.97 24.29
N HIS A 198 5.02 -16.15 23.88
CA HIS A 198 4.13 -16.46 22.77
C HIS A 198 3.80 -15.20 21.96
N SER A 199 4.49 -15.06 20.82
CA SER A 199 4.31 -13.95 19.88
C SER A 199 3.30 -14.29 18.80
N VAL A 200 2.42 -13.34 18.47
CA VAL A 200 1.43 -13.49 17.39
C VAL A 200 1.71 -12.46 16.31
N LEU A 201 1.87 -12.95 15.07
CA LEU A 201 2.11 -12.10 13.91
C LEU A 201 0.91 -12.17 12.97
N THR A 202 0.49 -11.01 12.46
CA THR A 202 -0.68 -10.85 11.60
C THR A 202 -0.25 -10.28 10.27
N GLY A 203 -0.81 -10.77 9.17
CA GLY A 203 -0.49 -10.28 7.83
C GLY A 203 -1.69 -10.43 6.90
N HIS A 204 -1.71 -9.66 5.81
CA HIS A 204 -2.76 -9.77 4.81
C HIS A 204 -2.64 -11.05 3.96
N THR A 205 -3.78 -11.44 3.40
CA THR A 205 -3.88 -12.48 2.37
C THR A 205 -4.79 -11.98 1.24
N GLY A 206 -4.44 -12.20 -0.01
CA GLY A 206 -5.23 -11.89 -1.21
C GLY A 206 -5.15 -10.43 -1.62
N LEU A 207 -4.03 -9.74 -1.35
CA LEU A 207 -3.83 -8.39 -1.87
C LEU A 207 -3.54 -8.47 -3.37
N SER A 208 -4.12 -7.55 -4.14
CA SER A 208 -3.86 -7.46 -5.59
C SER A 208 -2.46 -6.92 -5.92
N THR A 209 -1.73 -6.48 -4.90
CA THR A 209 -0.46 -5.75 -5.02
C THR A 209 0.70 -6.43 -4.29
N ALA A 210 0.50 -7.45 -3.46
CA ALA A 210 1.58 -8.13 -2.73
C ALA A 210 1.13 -9.53 -2.27
N THR A 211 2.05 -10.49 -2.25
CA THR A 211 1.74 -11.87 -1.87
C THR A 211 1.64 -12.07 -0.36
N MET A 212 2.38 -11.30 0.45
CA MET A 212 2.31 -11.36 1.92
C MET A 212 2.27 -12.81 2.47
N PHE A 213 1.15 -13.18 3.12
CA PHE A 213 0.91 -14.49 3.72
C PHE A 213 -0.04 -15.39 2.90
N ASP A 214 -0.23 -15.12 1.60
CA ASP A 214 -1.10 -15.90 0.71
C ASP A 214 -0.82 -17.40 0.74
N ASN A 215 0.47 -17.75 0.84
CA ASN A 215 0.94 -19.12 0.75
C ASN A 215 1.06 -19.82 2.11
N LEU A 216 0.59 -19.22 3.22
CA LEU A 216 0.63 -19.87 4.53
C LEU A 216 -0.16 -21.18 4.58
N ASN A 217 -1.17 -21.33 3.72
CA ASN A 217 -1.93 -22.58 3.56
C ASN A 217 -1.11 -23.73 2.96
N GLN A 218 0.04 -23.44 2.34
CA GLN A 218 0.92 -24.44 1.73
C GLN A 218 1.89 -25.05 2.73
N LEU A 219 1.99 -24.47 3.94
CA LEU A 219 2.90 -24.95 4.97
C LEU A 219 2.48 -26.30 5.54
N LYS A 220 3.48 -27.17 5.70
CA LYS A 220 3.30 -28.52 6.22
C LYS A 220 3.82 -28.61 7.65
N LYS A 221 3.26 -29.55 8.41
CA LYS A 221 3.77 -29.86 9.74
C LYS A 221 5.24 -30.26 9.63
N GLY A 222 6.11 -29.60 10.38
CA GLY A 222 7.55 -29.80 10.33
C GLY A 222 8.31 -28.74 9.52
N ASP A 223 7.61 -27.92 8.72
CA ASP A 223 8.21 -26.75 8.11
C ASP A 223 8.76 -25.80 9.18
N VAL A 224 9.89 -25.18 8.89
CA VAL A 224 10.56 -24.23 9.79
C VAL A 224 10.32 -22.81 9.30
N PHE A 225 10.21 -21.90 10.26
CA PHE A 225 10.30 -20.48 9.98
C PHE A 225 11.30 -19.86 10.96
N TYR A 226 11.83 -18.72 10.56
CA TYR A 226 12.84 -18.00 11.30
C TYR A 226 12.31 -16.62 11.57
N VAL A 227 12.43 -16.20 12.82
CA VAL A 227 12.20 -14.81 13.17
C VAL A 227 13.56 -14.23 13.52
N SER A 228 13.97 -13.17 12.85
CA SER A 228 15.22 -12.47 13.11
C SER A 228 14.89 -11.17 13.83
N SER A 229 15.29 -11.08 15.09
CA SER A 229 15.09 -9.92 15.97
C SER A 229 16.43 -9.48 16.54
N LEU A 230 16.75 -8.20 16.48
CA LEU A 230 17.95 -7.62 17.10
C LEU A 230 19.24 -8.37 16.69
N GLY A 231 19.36 -8.76 15.41
CA GLY A 231 20.56 -9.40 14.86
C GLY A 231 20.71 -10.88 15.19
N GLN A 232 19.80 -11.45 15.99
CA GLN A 232 19.72 -12.88 16.25
C GLN A 232 18.57 -13.51 15.48
N THR A 233 18.74 -14.77 15.07
CA THR A 233 17.72 -15.54 14.36
C THR A 233 17.26 -16.72 15.20
N PRO A 234 16.35 -16.54 16.17
CA PRO A 234 15.70 -17.67 16.83
C PRO A 234 15.02 -18.58 15.79
N GLN A 235 15.43 -19.86 15.79
CA GLN A 235 14.78 -20.89 14.99
C GLN A 235 13.46 -21.29 15.66
N VAL A 236 12.36 -21.23 14.92
CA VAL A 236 11.08 -21.76 15.38
C VAL A 236 10.58 -22.86 14.44
N ARG A 237 10.27 -24.02 15.02
CA ARG A 237 9.72 -25.15 14.25
C ARG A 237 8.20 -25.02 14.15
N GLY A 238 7.66 -24.97 12.93
CA GLY A 238 6.22 -24.97 12.67
C GLY A 238 5.58 -26.29 13.12
N GLN A 239 4.69 -26.20 14.11
CA GLN A 239 4.07 -27.37 14.72
C GLN A 239 2.67 -27.68 14.18
N ARG A 240 1.81 -26.66 14.01
CA ARG A 240 0.42 -26.84 13.55
C ARG A 240 -0.15 -25.55 12.95
N HIS A 241 -0.73 -25.65 11.75
CA HIS A 241 -1.52 -24.59 11.14
C HIS A 241 -2.99 -24.80 11.52
N HIS A 242 -3.60 -23.84 12.23
CA HIS A 242 -5.04 -23.78 12.37
C HIS A 242 -5.58 -22.62 11.53
N ARG A 243 -6.31 -22.94 10.46
CA ARG A 243 -7.18 -21.98 9.78
C ARG A 243 -8.36 -21.68 10.69
N ARG A 244 -8.26 -20.68 11.57
CA ARG A 244 -9.40 -20.13 12.31
C ARG A 244 -9.77 -18.78 11.72
N GLN A 245 -10.95 -18.71 11.10
CA GLN A 245 -11.54 -17.44 10.71
C GLN A 245 -11.96 -16.70 11.98
N ALA A 246 -11.53 -15.45 12.08
CA ALA A 246 -12.09 -14.47 13.00
C ALA A 246 -13.56 -14.22 12.63
N ARG A 247 -14.47 -15.02 13.21
CA ARG A 247 -15.91 -14.81 13.07
C ARG A 247 -16.38 -14.00 14.28
N GLY A 248 -16.69 -12.72 14.05
CA GLY A 248 -17.52 -11.87 14.89
C GLY A 248 -17.13 -11.76 16.36
N ASP A 249 -17.37 -12.79 17.17
CA ASP A 249 -17.61 -12.59 18.60
C ASP A 249 -16.91 -13.61 19.51
N ARG A 250 -15.98 -14.45 19.00
CA ARG A 250 -15.07 -15.24 19.85
C ARG A 250 -13.97 -15.93 19.05
N LEU A 251 -12.75 -15.40 19.16
CA LEU A 251 -11.50 -16.08 18.81
C LEU A 251 -10.82 -16.53 20.10
N PRO A 252 -10.03 -17.62 20.08
CA PRO A 252 -9.50 -18.17 21.32
C PRO A 252 -8.59 -17.12 21.98
N ALA A 253 -8.88 -16.83 23.24
CA ALA A 253 -7.91 -16.29 24.17
C ALA A 253 -6.61 -17.07 24.01
N GLN A 254 -5.48 -16.35 24.09
CA GLN A 254 -4.10 -16.86 24.12
C GLN A 254 -4.06 -18.39 24.22
N GLY A 255 -3.69 -19.08 23.13
CA GLY A 255 -3.56 -20.54 23.15
C GLY A 255 -2.70 -20.99 24.35
N PRO A 256 -2.86 -22.22 24.85
CA PRO A 256 -2.21 -22.64 26.09
C PRO A 256 -0.71 -22.32 26.06
N ARG A 257 -0.26 -21.54 27.07
CA ARG A 257 1.13 -21.08 27.21
C ARG A 257 2.07 -22.27 27.02
N THR A 258 3.13 -22.09 26.22
CA THR A 258 4.14 -23.13 26.01
C THR A 258 4.80 -23.47 27.35
N ARG A 259 4.70 -24.71 27.81
CA ARG A 259 5.46 -25.18 28.99
C ARG A 259 6.97 -25.11 28.69
N PRO A 260 7.83 -24.97 29.71
CA PRO A 260 9.28 -25.03 29.54
C PRO A 260 9.68 -26.28 28.74
N GLY A 261 10.42 -26.09 27.64
CA GLY A 261 10.84 -27.19 26.75
C GLY A 261 9.89 -27.49 25.57
N HIS A 262 8.81 -26.72 25.38
CA HIS A 262 7.97 -26.82 24.17
C HIS A 262 8.31 -25.74 23.13
N PRO A 263 8.29 -26.08 21.83
CA PRO A 263 8.65 -25.16 20.75
C PRO A 263 7.61 -24.06 20.55
N HIS A 264 8.08 -22.87 20.16
CA HIS A 264 7.25 -21.68 19.98
C HIS A 264 6.17 -21.88 18.91
N HIS A 265 5.01 -21.26 19.13
CA HIS A 265 3.87 -21.30 18.20
C HIS A 265 3.72 -19.95 17.51
N LEU A 266 3.70 -19.95 16.17
CA LEU A 266 3.30 -18.79 15.38
C LEU A 266 1.89 -19.03 14.86
N TYR A 267 0.98 -18.13 15.22
CA TYR A 267 -0.37 -18.09 14.67
C TYR A 267 -0.47 -16.91 13.74
N ALA A 268 -0.76 -17.18 12.46
CA ALA A 268 -1.07 -16.16 11.48
C ALA A 268 -2.58 -16.02 11.34
N TYR A 269 -3.10 -14.84 11.59
CA TYR A 269 -4.54 -14.55 11.53
C TYR A 269 -4.90 -13.75 10.28
N ARG A 270 -6.05 -14.06 9.70
CA ARG A 270 -6.61 -13.38 8.52
C ARG A 270 -7.60 -12.31 8.97
N ARG A 271 -7.35 -11.04 8.64
CA ARG A 271 -8.35 -9.96 8.77
C ARG A 271 -9.15 -9.85 7.45
N GLN A 272 -10.43 -10.21 7.48
CA GLN A 272 -11.38 -9.80 6.42
C GLN A 272 -11.99 -8.46 6.85
N LEU A 273 -11.86 -7.43 6.01
CA LEU A 273 -12.64 -6.20 6.19
C LEU A 273 -14.13 -6.56 6.13
N PRO A 274 -14.98 -6.00 7.01
CA PRO A 274 -16.42 -6.19 6.90
C PRO A 274 -16.90 -5.66 5.54
N PRO A 275 -17.93 -6.30 4.91
CA PRO A 275 -18.52 -5.75 3.71
C PRO A 275 -19.03 -4.31 3.98
N PRO A 276 -18.95 -3.39 3.00
CA PRO A 276 -19.50 -2.06 3.16
C PRO A 276 -20.97 -2.16 3.58
N PRO A 277 -21.45 -1.27 4.47
CA PRO A 277 -22.84 -1.34 4.93
C PRO A 277 -23.76 -1.26 3.72
N GLY A 278 -24.50 -2.35 3.48
CA GLY A 278 -25.49 -2.39 2.42
C GLY A 278 -26.57 -1.36 2.72
N HIS A 279 -26.79 -0.45 1.78
CA HIS A 279 -27.98 0.39 1.78
C HIS A 279 -29.20 -0.54 1.73
N ARG A 280 -29.90 -0.65 2.86
CA ARG A 280 -31.28 -1.13 2.92
C ARG A 280 -32.20 0.04 2.65
#